data_AF-A0AB37W670-F1
#
_entry.id   AF-A0AB37W670-F1
#
_cell.length_a   1.000
_cell.length_b   1.000
_cell.length_c   1.000
_cell.angle_alpha   90.00
_cell.angle_beta   90.00
_cell.angle_gamma   90.00
#
_symmetry.space_group_name_H-M   'P 1'
#
loop_
_entity.id
_entity.type
_entity.pdbx_description
1 polymer ?
#
loop_
_entity_poly.entity_id
_entity_poly.type
_entity_poly.pdbx_seq_one_letter_code
_entity_poly.pdbx_strand_id
1 'polypeptide(L)'
;MARSMRLFLIRHGETVDNVAQLYAGSRDSALTNHGYQQATRLGLHFKSLDLTFTHIFSSHLQRAVKTAGRIRDAQLASTDDDNTAKAVPDVKQLPVLMEKDFGSMEGKKFHDRPENKDTTSFADAESKDSMARRADSFLNEHLLPLLDEASKDADLVVAIVSHGIFLSTLWKRLLLHLPHKSVALSPGLQAIARPSLEHLGGWSNTGYLELRMTRIDRGDSTVIAQVPAVPTLERCSSLVEMPATNEGLDETEASDPATEHGSAPQQVSQVPTRAAVAASPAIRPRIARGWSSTILAINGKDHLRGIKRTRGGIGSSRHDASQSSIKIFFKRCKTV
;
A
#
# COMPACT_ATOMS: atom_id res chain seq x y z
N MET A 1 -30.35 -1.49 -9.55
CA MET A 1 -29.51 -0.96 -8.45
C MET A 1 -28.34 -0.21 -9.06
N ALA A 2 -27.85 0.86 -8.43
CA ALA A 2 -26.68 1.59 -8.94
C ALA A 2 -25.43 0.71 -8.88
N ARG A 3 -24.66 0.65 -9.97
CA ARG A 3 -23.47 -0.21 -10.12
C ARG A 3 -22.38 0.21 -9.12
N SER A 4 -21.76 -0.75 -8.42
CA SER A 4 -20.71 -0.41 -7.45
C SER A 4 -19.49 -1.34 -7.45
N MET A 5 -18.33 -0.78 -7.08
CA MET A 5 -17.11 -1.51 -6.75
C MET A 5 -16.67 -1.11 -5.34
N ARG A 6 -16.37 -2.10 -4.50
CA ARG A 6 -15.62 -1.91 -3.25
C ARG A 6 -14.18 -2.35 -3.46
N LEU A 7 -13.26 -1.40 -3.33
CA LEU A 7 -11.83 -1.60 -3.52
C LEU A 7 -11.10 -1.53 -2.17
N PHE A 8 -10.28 -2.55 -1.90
CA PHE A 8 -9.46 -2.65 -0.70
C PHE A 8 -7.99 -2.64 -1.09
N LEU A 9 -7.25 -1.61 -0.66
CA LEU A 9 -5.79 -1.58 -0.74
C LEU A 9 -5.23 -2.01 0.62
N ILE A 10 -4.44 -3.07 0.66
CA ILE A 10 -4.08 -3.77 1.90
C ILE A 10 -2.57 -3.94 1.97
N ARG A 11 -1.94 -3.48 3.06
CA ARG A 11 -0.53 -3.80 3.31
C ARG A 11 -0.39 -5.23 3.84
N HIS A 12 0.65 -5.95 3.43
CA HIS A 12 1.00 -7.25 3.98
C HIS A 12 1.17 -7.26 5.52
N GLY A 13 1.06 -8.44 6.13
CA GLY A 13 1.30 -8.64 7.57
C GLY A 13 2.75 -8.41 8.00
N GLU A 14 2.98 -8.28 9.30
CA GLU A 14 4.32 -8.03 9.86
C GLU A 14 5.34 -9.08 9.44
N THR A 15 6.54 -8.64 9.05
CA THR A 15 7.68 -9.48 8.67
C THR A 15 8.84 -9.35 9.64
N VAL A 16 9.77 -10.31 9.63
CA VAL A 16 10.98 -10.24 10.45
C VAL A 16 11.81 -8.97 10.15
N ASP A 17 11.86 -8.53 8.89
CA ASP A 17 12.58 -7.31 8.50
C ASP A 17 11.85 -6.03 8.97
N ASN A 18 10.52 -6.05 9.08
CA ASN A 18 9.80 -4.94 9.72
C ASN A 18 10.13 -4.85 11.21
N VAL A 19 10.22 -5.98 11.91
CA VAL A 19 10.60 -5.98 13.33
C VAL A 19 12.03 -5.49 13.51
N ALA A 20 12.93 -5.90 12.62
CA ALA A 20 14.33 -5.50 12.63
C ALA A 20 14.60 -4.10 12.06
N GLN A 21 13.58 -3.39 11.57
CA GLN A 21 13.68 -2.05 10.97
C GLN A 21 14.67 -2.01 9.78
N LEU A 22 14.60 -3.03 8.93
CA LEU A 22 15.41 -3.15 7.72
C LEU A 22 14.62 -2.72 6.48
N TYR A 23 15.33 -2.13 5.51
CA TYR A 23 14.80 -1.97 4.16
C TYR A 23 14.47 -3.33 3.57
N ALA A 24 13.22 -3.50 3.13
CA ALA A 24 12.71 -4.75 2.56
C ALA A 24 11.79 -4.41 1.38
N GLY A 25 12.41 -4.13 0.25
CA GLY A 25 11.76 -3.85 -1.02
C GLY A 25 11.59 -5.13 -1.82
N SER A 26 12.55 -5.40 -2.70
CA SER A 26 12.65 -6.62 -3.52
C SER A 26 13.03 -7.86 -2.70
N ARG A 27 13.66 -7.66 -1.54
CA ARG A 27 14.00 -8.71 -0.58
C ARG A 27 12.74 -9.41 -0.03
N ASP A 28 12.69 -10.73 -0.14
CA ASP A 28 11.53 -11.51 0.31
C ASP A 28 11.61 -11.95 1.78
N SER A 29 11.30 -11.01 2.68
CA SER A 29 11.23 -11.28 4.13
C SER A 29 9.94 -12.03 4.50
N ALA A 30 10.07 -13.08 5.31
CA ALA A 30 8.94 -13.89 5.75
C ALA A 30 8.08 -13.17 6.81
N LEU A 31 6.77 -13.49 6.82
CA LEU A 31 5.87 -13.07 7.90
C LEU A 31 6.34 -13.63 9.25
N THR A 32 6.22 -12.82 10.30
CA THR A 32 6.34 -13.29 11.68
C THR A 32 5.10 -14.12 12.06
N ASN A 33 5.16 -14.85 13.18
CA ASN A 33 3.96 -15.49 13.72
C ASN A 33 2.84 -14.46 14.00
N HIS A 34 3.24 -13.29 14.49
CA HIS A 34 2.32 -12.16 14.69
C HIS A 34 1.73 -11.68 13.34
N GLY A 35 2.55 -11.53 12.29
CA GLY A 35 2.08 -11.17 10.96
C GLY A 35 1.09 -12.17 10.37
N TYR A 36 1.28 -13.47 10.61
CA TYR A 36 0.31 -14.50 10.25
C TYR A 36 -1.03 -14.36 10.99
N GLN A 37 -0.99 -14.06 12.29
CA GLN A 37 -2.20 -13.82 13.08
C GLN A 37 -2.94 -12.55 12.62
N GLN A 38 -2.20 -11.49 12.30
CA GLN A 38 -2.76 -10.26 11.71
C GLN A 38 -3.51 -10.58 10.41
N ALA A 39 -2.87 -11.30 9.48
CA ALA A 39 -3.47 -11.65 8.19
C ALA A 39 -4.70 -12.56 8.36
N THR A 40 -4.65 -13.52 9.29
CA THR A 40 -5.78 -14.40 9.60
C THR A 40 -6.97 -13.61 10.15
N ARG A 41 -6.73 -12.68 11.08
CA ARG A 41 -7.80 -11.82 11.61
C ARG A 41 -8.37 -10.87 10.58
N LEU A 42 -7.54 -10.37 9.65
CA LEU A 42 -8.02 -9.55 8.55
C LEU A 42 -9.00 -10.32 7.67
N GLY A 43 -8.67 -11.56 7.29
CA GLY A 43 -9.56 -12.43 6.50
C GLY A 43 -10.90 -12.69 7.22
N LEU A 44 -10.85 -13.07 8.50
CA LEU A 44 -12.05 -13.29 9.32
C LEU A 44 -12.87 -12.00 9.52
N HIS A 45 -12.22 -10.86 9.66
CA HIS A 45 -12.88 -9.58 9.78
C HIS A 45 -13.63 -9.21 8.51
N PHE A 46 -12.99 -9.33 7.34
CA PHE A 46 -13.68 -9.13 6.06
C PHE A 46 -14.86 -10.07 5.87
N LYS A 47 -14.72 -11.35 6.27
CA LYS A 47 -15.85 -12.29 6.31
C LYS A 47 -16.98 -11.81 7.23
N SER A 48 -16.66 -11.31 8.43
CA SER A 48 -17.67 -10.80 9.38
C SER A 48 -18.41 -9.55 8.89
N LEU A 49 -17.84 -8.83 7.91
CA LEU A 49 -18.48 -7.71 7.22
C LEU A 49 -19.28 -8.14 5.98
N ASP A 50 -19.52 -9.44 5.82
CA ASP A 50 -20.23 -10.06 4.69
C ASP A 50 -19.61 -9.71 3.32
N LEU A 51 -18.27 -9.59 3.29
CA LEU A 51 -17.54 -9.34 2.05
C LEU A 51 -17.31 -10.66 1.31
N THR A 52 -17.74 -10.72 0.06
CA THR A 52 -17.36 -11.78 -0.88
C THR A 52 -16.47 -11.17 -1.95
N PHE A 53 -15.17 -11.49 -1.94
CA PHE A 53 -14.23 -10.94 -2.93
C PHE A 53 -14.49 -11.57 -4.30
N THR A 54 -14.62 -10.74 -5.32
CA THR A 54 -14.70 -11.19 -6.72
C THR A 54 -13.31 -11.25 -7.36
N HIS A 55 -12.37 -10.45 -6.87
CA HIS A 55 -10.99 -10.41 -7.36
C HIS A 55 -10.01 -10.22 -6.20
N ILE A 56 -8.91 -10.97 -6.23
CA ILE A 56 -7.80 -10.84 -5.28
C ILE A 56 -6.49 -10.73 -6.07
N PHE A 57 -5.86 -9.56 -6.00
CA PHE A 57 -4.54 -9.32 -6.54
C PHE A 57 -3.52 -9.24 -5.40
N SER A 58 -2.32 -9.75 -5.64
CA SER A 58 -1.23 -9.66 -4.67
C SER A 58 0.11 -9.40 -5.34
N SER A 59 1.01 -8.70 -4.64
CA SER A 59 2.43 -8.79 -4.96
C SER A 59 2.90 -10.24 -4.90
N HIS A 60 3.77 -10.63 -5.82
CA HIS A 60 4.38 -11.97 -5.84
C HIS A 60 5.27 -12.28 -4.62
N LEU A 61 5.70 -11.27 -3.85
CA LEU A 61 6.54 -11.47 -2.67
C LEU A 61 5.78 -12.24 -1.59
N GLN A 62 6.42 -13.23 -0.98
CA GLN A 62 5.79 -14.23 -0.13
C GLN A 62 4.96 -13.61 1.01
N ARG A 63 5.42 -12.49 1.59
CA ARG A 63 4.68 -11.76 2.64
C ARG A 63 3.30 -11.28 2.19
N ALA A 64 3.17 -10.81 0.95
CA ALA A 64 1.91 -10.36 0.39
C ALA A 64 1.06 -11.55 -0.04
N VAL A 65 1.65 -12.55 -0.71
CA VAL A 65 0.97 -13.79 -1.13
C VAL A 65 0.35 -14.50 0.07
N LYS A 66 1.10 -14.68 1.16
CA LYS A 66 0.60 -15.31 2.39
C LYS A 66 -0.54 -14.50 3.03
N THR A 67 -0.45 -13.17 3.01
CA THR A 67 -1.51 -12.30 3.53
C THR A 67 -2.79 -12.44 2.70
N ALA A 68 -2.68 -12.40 1.37
CA ALA A 68 -3.80 -12.61 0.44
C ALA A 68 -4.39 -14.01 0.56
N GLY A 69 -3.55 -15.03 0.73
CA GLY A 69 -3.97 -16.41 0.98
C GLY A 69 -4.86 -16.52 2.22
N ARG A 70 -4.51 -15.86 3.34
CA ARG A 70 -5.37 -15.86 4.54
C ARG A 70 -6.72 -15.16 4.35
N ILE A 71 -6.77 -14.14 3.50
CA ILE A 71 -8.04 -13.50 3.11
C ILE A 71 -8.90 -14.49 2.30
N ARG A 72 -8.31 -15.20 1.34
CA ARG A 72 -8.99 -16.22 0.53
C ARG A 72 -9.44 -17.42 1.36
N ASP A 73 -8.59 -17.94 2.24
CA ASP A 73 -8.89 -19.09 3.12
C ASP A 73 -10.15 -18.83 3.97
N ALA A 74 -10.33 -17.60 4.48
CA ALA A 74 -11.50 -17.23 5.27
C ALA A 74 -12.81 -17.30 4.45
N GLN A 75 -12.76 -17.03 3.16
CA GLN A 75 -13.91 -17.11 2.25
C GLN A 75 -14.31 -18.57 1.98
N LEU A 76 -13.32 -19.46 1.88
CA LEU A 76 -13.52 -20.89 1.60
C LEU A 76 -14.19 -21.65 2.75
N ALA A 77 -13.95 -21.26 4.00
CA ALA A 77 -14.51 -21.90 5.19
C ALA A 77 -16.03 -21.67 5.38
N SER A 78 -16.78 -21.48 4.30
CA SER A 78 -18.21 -21.12 4.28
C SER A 78 -19.03 -21.94 3.28
N THR A 79 -18.39 -22.77 2.45
CA THR A 79 -19.06 -23.48 1.35
C THR A 79 -19.79 -24.75 1.77
N ASP A 80 -19.91 -25.03 3.07
CA ASP A 80 -20.51 -26.28 3.57
C ASP A 80 -22.04 -26.21 3.74
N ASP A 81 -22.67 -25.02 3.72
CA ASP A 81 -24.07 -24.86 4.17
C ASP A 81 -25.11 -24.42 3.11
N ASP A 82 -24.75 -24.08 1.87
CA ASP A 82 -25.79 -23.81 0.86
C ASP A 82 -25.33 -24.08 -0.58
N ASN A 83 -26.21 -24.67 -1.37
CA ASN A 83 -25.94 -25.28 -2.69
C ASN A 83 -25.72 -24.24 -3.82
N THR A 84 -25.31 -23.03 -3.46
CA THR A 84 -24.90 -21.95 -4.37
C THR A 84 -23.47 -21.52 -4.04
N ALA A 85 -22.51 -22.46 -4.16
CA ALA A 85 -21.09 -22.19 -3.97
C ALA A 85 -20.61 -21.12 -4.97
N LYS A 86 -20.61 -19.85 -4.55
CA LYS A 86 -19.94 -18.77 -5.27
C LYS A 86 -18.45 -19.11 -5.24
N ALA A 87 -17.88 -19.39 -6.41
CA ALA A 87 -16.48 -19.75 -6.53
C ALA A 87 -15.60 -18.64 -5.92
N VAL A 88 -14.81 -18.99 -4.91
CA VAL A 88 -13.85 -18.07 -4.31
C VAL A 88 -12.71 -17.84 -5.32
N PRO A 89 -12.38 -16.59 -5.67
CA PRO A 89 -11.38 -16.32 -6.70
C PRO A 89 -9.98 -16.75 -6.24
N ASP A 90 -9.15 -17.16 -7.19
CA ASP A 90 -7.73 -17.38 -6.96
C ASP A 90 -6.97 -16.06 -6.75
N VAL A 91 -5.86 -16.13 -6.02
CA VAL A 91 -4.97 -14.99 -5.82
C VAL A 91 -4.12 -14.79 -7.06
N LYS A 92 -4.38 -13.73 -7.83
CA LYS A 92 -3.55 -13.34 -8.97
C LYS A 92 -2.28 -12.63 -8.48
N GLN A 93 -1.16 -13.32 -8.54
CA GLN A 93 0.14 -12.80 -8.13
C GLN A 93 0.79 -12.00 -9.26
N LEU A 94 1.20 -10.76 -8.97
CA LEU A 94 1.69 -9.83 -9.97
C LEU A 94 3.00 -9.17 -9.51
N PRO A 95 4.09 -9.29 -10.29
CA PRO A 95 5.35 -8.61 -10.00
C PRO A 95 5.24 -7.10 -9.90
N VAL A 96 4.39 -6.49 -10.72
CA VAL A 96 4.18 -5.04 -10.77
C VAL A 96 3.72 -4.44 -9.43
N LEU A 97 3.10 -5.25 -8.55
CA LEU A 97 2.63 -4.86 -7.22
C LEU A 97 3.71 -4.94 -6.13
N MET A 98 4.96 -5.26 -6.46
CA MET A 98 6.06 -5.30 -5.48
C MET A 98 6.42 -3.94 -4.89
N GLU A 99 7.06 -3.97 -3.73
CA GLU A 99 7.55 -2.75 -3.06
C GLU A 99 8.63 -2.07 -3.92
N LYS A 100 8.91 -0.79 -3.60
CA LYS A 100 10.08 -0.09 -4.13
C LYS A 100 11.34 -0.95 -3.97
N ASP A 101 12.09 -1.15 -5.05
CA ASP A 101 13.41 -1.77 -4.95
C ASP A 101 14.40 -0.79 -4.33
N PHE A 102 15.04 -1.19 -3.23
CA PHE A 102 16.03 -0.35 -2.55
C PHE A 102 17.47 -0.58 -3.05
N GLY A 103 17.66 -1.47 -4.03
CA GLY A 103 18.98 -1.77 -4.57
C GLY A 103 19.96 -2.18 -3.46
N SER A 104 21.11 -1.52 -3.40
CA SER A 104 22.15 -1.83 -2.39
C SER A 104 21.77 -1.48 -0.94
N MET A 105 20.60 -0.89 -0.71
CA MET A 105 20.09 -0.60 0.64
C MET A 105 19.22 -1.72 1.21
N GLU A 106 18.84 -2.71 0.41
CA GLU A 106 18.08 -3.89 0.88
C GLU A 106 18.77 -4.57 2.08
N GLY A 107 18.01 -4.84 3.13
CA GLY A 107 18.49 -5.48 4.36
C GLY A 107 19.32 -4.60 5.30
N LYS A 108 19.58 -3.33 4.98
CA LYS A 108 20.22 -2.38 5.89
C LYS A 108 19.20 -1.74 6.83
N LYS A 109 19.62 -1.28 8.02
CA LYS A 109 18.72 -0.56 8.91
C LYS A 109 18.38 0.80 8.34
N PHE A 110 17.18 1.30 8.63
CA PHE A 110 16.72 2.61 8.16
C PHE A 110 17.64 3.79 8.55
N HIS A 111 18.42 3.66 9.62
CA HIS A 111 19.30 4.71 10.13
C HIS A 111 20.78 4.53 9.77
N ASP A 112 21.14 3.45 9.07
CA ASP A 112 22.53 3.24 8.68
C ASP A 112 22.89 4.20 7.53
N ARG A 113 23.85 5.10 7.77
CA ARG A 113 24.44 5.91 6.70
C ARG A 113 25.31 5.01 5.82
N PRO A 114 25.26 5.13 4.49
CA PRO A 114 26.13 4.36 3.63
C PRO A 114 27.59 4.74 3.93
N GLU A 115 28.36 3.78 4.45
CA GLU A 115 29.81 3.93 4.60
C GLU A 115 30.48 4.01 3.22
N ASN A 116 31.64 4.67 3.16
CA ASN A 116 32.36 5.12 1.96
C ASN A 116 32.29 4.13 0.76
N LYS A 117 31.92 4.69 -0.39
CA LYS A 117 31.62 3.98 -1.64
C LYS A 117 32.89 3.46 -2.32
N ASP A 118 33.05 2.14 -2.36
CA ASP A 118 33.63 1.49 -3.53
C ASP A 118 32.59 1.57 -4.66
N THR A 119 32.84 2.43 -5.64
CA THR A 119 31.86 2.89 -6.64
C THR A 119 31.50 1.84 -7.70
N THR A 120 32.07 0.64 -7.65
CA THR A 120 31.98 -0.35 -8.74
C THR A 120 30.86 -1.37 -8.58
N SER A 121 30.21 -1.48 -7.42
CA SER A 121 29.19 -2.53 -7.15
C SER A 121 27.88 -2.02 -6.51
N PHE A 122 27.60 -0.71 -6.53
CA PHE A 122 26.39 -0.14 -5.95
C PHE A 122 25.23 -0.17 -6.97
N ALA A 123 24.25 -1.04 -6.76
CA ALA A 123 22.96 -0.98 -7.45
C ALA A 123 22.10 0.16 -6.89
N ASP A 124 21.59 1.01 -7.79
CA ASP A 124 20.71 2.14 -7.46
C ASP A 124 19.32 1.67 -7.01
N ALA A 125 18.71 2.44 -6.12
CA ALA A 125 17.31 2.24 -5.74
C ALA A 125 16.38 2.66 -6.88
N GLU A 126 15.20 2.03 -6.96
CA GLU A 126 14.17 2.37 -7.92
C GLU A 126 13.75 3.85 -7.78
N SER A 127 13.61 4.54 -8.91
CA SER A 127 13.13 5.92 -8.94
C SER A 127 11.62 6.03 -8.67
N LYS A 128 11.18 7.20 -8.19
CA LYS A 128 9.75 7.52 -8.00
C LYS A 128 8.96 7.33 -9.32
N ASP A 129 9.55 7.72 -10.45
CA ASP A 129 8.93 7.60 -11.78
C ASP A 129 8.82 6.17 -12.28
N SER A 130 9.82 5.32 -12.00
CA SER A 130 9.74 3.88 -12.31
C SER A 130 8.58 3.24 -11.55
N MET A 131 8.50 3.50 -10.24
CA MET A 131 7.42 2.96 -9.41
C MET A 131 6.04 3.51 -9.81
N ALA A 132 5.94 4.78 -10.20
CA ALA A 132 4.72 5.37 -10.73
C ALA A 132 4.27 4.68 -12.03
N ARG A 133 5.20 4.40 -12.96
CA ARG A 133 4.89 3.65 -14.19
C ARG A 133 4.41 2.23 -13.91
N ARG A 134 4.98 1.55 -12.92
CA ARG A 134 4.47 0.24 -12.47
C ARG A 134 3.04 0.35 -11.94
N ALA A 135 2.76 1.31 -11.07
CA ALA A 135 1.40 1.54 -10.59
C ALA A 135 0.42 1.82 -11.75
N ASP A 136 0.79 2.64 -12.73
CA ASP A 136 -0.03 2.90 -13.91
C ASP A 136 -0.27 1.65 -14.76
N SER A 137 0.75 0.82 -14.98
CA SER A 137 0.61 -0.46 -15.69
C SER A 137 -0.40 -1.37 -14.98
N PHE A 138 -0.30 -1.52 -13.65
CA PHE A 138 -1.29 -2.27 -12.88
C PHE A 138 -2.71 -1.70 -13.03
N LEU A 139 -2.87 -0.37 -12.93
CA LEU A 139 -4.17 0.28 -13.06
C LEU A 139 -4.78 0.03 -14.45
N ASN A 140 -4.01 0.27 -15.51
CA ASN A 140 -4.48 0.16 -16.89
C ASN A 140 -4.76 -1.29 -17.32
N GLU A 141 -3.95 -2.25 -16.88
CA GLU A 141 -4.02 -3.64 -17.33
C GLU A 141 -4.92 -4.52 -16.46
N HIS A 142 -5.21 -4.11 -15.22
CA HIS A 142 -5.94 -4.96 -14.27
C HIS A 142 -7.11 -4.27 -13.58
N LEU A 143 -6.95 -3.06 -13.02
CA LEU A 143 -8.02 -2.46 -12.22
C LEU A 143 -9.08 -1.75 -13.08
N LEU A 144 -8.67 -0.88 -13.99
CA LEU A 144 -9.58 -0.09 -14.81
C LEU A 144 -10.42 -0.93 -15.78
N PRO A 145 -9.90 -2.01 -16.40
CA PRO A 145 -10.73 -2.91 -17.20
C PRO A 145 -11.91 -3.48 -16.43
N LEU A 146 -11.77 -3.75 -15.13
CA LEU A 146 -12.88 -4.23 -14.29
C LEU A 146 -13.99 -3.18 -14.13
N LEU A 147 -13.67 -1.89 -14.16
CA LEU A 147 -14.66 -0.81 -14.14
C LEU A 147 -15.43 -0.71 -15.47
N ASP A 148 -14.85 -1.16 -16.57
CA ASP A 148 -15.51 -1.21 -17.89
C ASP A 148 -16.34 -2.49 -18.07
N GLU A 149 -15.74 -3.63 -17.69
CA GLU A 149 -16.35 -4.97 -17.72
C GLU A 149 -17.45 -5.15 -16.68
N ALA A 150 -17.50 -4.26 -15.70
CA ALA A 150 -18.68 -4.05 -14.85
C ALA A 150 -19.95 -3.70 -15.65
N SER A 151 -19.97 -3.84 -16.99
CA SER A 151 -21.12 -3.92 -17.89
C SER A 151 -22.02 -5.15 -17.63
N LYS A 152 -21.55 -6.17 -16.89
CA LYS A 152 -22.40 -7.23 -16.31
C LYS A 152 -22.90 -6.79 -14.92
N ASP A 153 -24.18 -7.00 -14.58
CA ASP A 153 -24.88 -6.41 -13.42
C ASP A 153 -24.43 -6.89 -12.01
N ALA A 154 -23.14 -7.18 -11.80
CA ALA A 154 -22.60 -7.66 -10.54
C ALA A 154 -21.78 -6.58 -9.81
N ASP A 155 -22.04 -6.40 -8.51
CA ASP A 155 -21.17 -5.63 -7.63
C ASP A 155 -19.80 -6.28 -7.52
N LEU A 156 -18.75 -5.48 -7.63
CA LEU A 156 -17.37 -5.94 -7.55
C LEU A 156 -16.79 -5.68 -6.17
N VAL A 157 -16.07 -6.65 -5.62
CA VAL A 157 -15.32 -6.49 -4.37
C VAL A 157 -13.90 -6.95 -4.62
N VAL A 158 -12.96 -6.01 -4.63
CA VAL A 158 -11.59 -6.21 -5.10
C VAL A 158 -10.61 -6.00 -3.95
N ALA A 159 -9.76 -7.00 -3.69
CA ALA A 159 -8.63 -6.88 -2.78
C ALA A 159 -7.32 -6.74 -3.55
N ILE A 160 -6.47 -5.79 -3.14
CA ILE A 160 -5.11 -5.60 -3.64
C ILE A 160 -4.16 -5.64 -2.44
N VAL A 161 -3.38 -6.71 -2.31
CA VAL A 161 -2.42 -6.89 -1.22
C VAL A 161 -1.00 -6.56 -1.67
N SER A 162 -0.41 -5.52 -1.10
CA SER A 162 0.90 -4.99 -1.50
C SER A 162 1.66 -4.40 -0.28
N HIS A 163 2.42 -3.33 -0.48
CA HIS A 163 3.45 -2.81 0.43
C HIS A 163 3.29 -1.31 0.66
N GLY A 164 3.88 -0.77 1.73
CA GLY A 164 3.52 0.58 2.23
C GLY A 164 3.85 1.71 1.25
N ILE A 165 5.05 1.70 0.66
CA ILE A 165 5.47 2.78 -0.25
C ILE A 165 4.78 2.63 -1.61
N PHE A 166 4.70 1.39 -2.11
CA PHE A 166 3.98 1.10 -3.34
C PHE A 166 2.49 1.46 -3.24
N LEU A 167 1.80 1.14 -2.15
CA LEU A 167 0.38 1.48 -1.97
C LEU A 167 0.13 2.99 -1.92
N SER A 168 1.04 3.74 -1.29
CA SER A 168 1.00 5.21 -1.33
C SER A 168 1.12 5.74 -2.75
N THR A 169 2.00 5.13 -3.56
CA THR A 169 2.18 5.50 -4.97
C THR A 169 0.97 5.10 -5.81
N LEU A 170 0.48 3.87 -5.65
CA LEU A 170 -0.70 3.35 -6.33
C LEU A 170 -1.94 4.21 -6.06
N TRP A 171 -2.14 4.65 -4.81
CA TRP A 171 -3.22 5.56 -4.46
C TRP A 171 -3.13 6.90 -5.19
N LYS A 172 -1.94 7.54 -5.18
CA LYS A 172 -1.71 8.79 -5.91
C LYS A 172 -1.94 8.63 -7.41
N ARG A 173 -1.51 7.52 -8.00
CA ARG A 173 -1.77 7.23 -9.42
C ARG A 173 -3.25 6.99 -9.67
N LEU A 174 -3.95 6.24 -8.82
CA LEU A 174 -5.39 6.02 -8.94
C LEU A 174 -6.18 7.33 -8.94
N LEU A 175 -5.83 8.30 -8.08
CA LEU A 175 -6.46 9.62 -8.07
C LEU A 175 -6.41 10.34 -9.43
N LEU A 176 -5.34 10.15 -10.20
CA LEU A 176 -5.20 10.73 -11.55
C LEU A 176 -6.07 10.04 -12.60
N HIS A 177 -6.52 8.82 -12.32
CA HIS A 177 -7.45 8.06 -13.16
C HIS A 177 -8.92 8.24 -12.76
N LEU A 178 -9.19 8.89 -11.62
CA LEU A 178 -10.56 9.21 -11.19
C LEU A 178 -10.97 10.61 -11.69
N PRO A 179 -12.26 10.86 -11.96
CA PRO A 179 -12.70 12.18 -12.37
C PRO A 179 -12.39 13.26 -11.31
N HIS A 180 -12.11 14.49 -11.76
CA HIS A 180 -11.80 15.59 -10.86
C HIS A 180 -12.95 15.85 -9.87
N LYS A 181 -12.62 16.08 -8.59
CA LYS A 181 -13.58 16.26 -7.48
C LYS A 181 -14.60 15.11 -7.30
N SER A 182 -14.31 13.91 -7.80
CA SER A 182 -15.21 12.75 -7.66
C SER A 182 -14.97 11.91 -6.42
N VAL A 183 -13.90 12.20 -5.67
CA VAL A 183 -13.49 11.47 -4.47
C VAL A 183 -13.87 12.27 -3.23
N ALA A 184 -14.64 11.64 -2.35
CA ALA A 184 -15.05 12.20 -1.06
C ALA A 184 -14.63 11.29 0.09
N LEU A 185 -14.50 11.85 1.28
CA LEU A 185 -14.39 11.10 2.53
C LEU A 185 -15.80 10.80 3.06
N SER A 186 -16.00 9.63 3.67
CA SER A 186 -17.22 9.35 4.42
C SER A 186 -17.42 10.38 5.56
N PRO A 187 -18.65 10.68 5.98
CA PRO A 187 -18.90 11.68 7.03
C PRO A 187 -18.10 11.45 8.32
N GLY A 188 -17.94 10.19 8.74
CA GLY A 188 -17.14 9.84 9.92
C GLY A 188 -15.64 10.12 9.76
N LEU A 189 -15.10 10.08 8.54
CA LEU A 189 -13.70 10.41 8.27
C LEU A 189 -13.46 11.91 8.11
N GLN A 190 -14.44 12.67 7.62
CA GLN A 190 -14.29 14.12 7.41
C GLN A 190 -13.92 14.87 8.70
N ALA A 191 -14.38 14.38 9.86
CA ALA A 191 -14.07 14.97 11.16
C ALA A 191 -12.63 14.68 11.66
N ILE A 192 -11.96 13.67 11.11
CA ILE A 192 -10.67 13.13 11.64
C ILE A 192 -9.55 13.25 10.59
N ALA A 193 -9.90 13.30 9.31
CA ALA A 193 -8.96 13.22 8.22
C ALA A 193 -8.15 14.51 8.05
N ARG A 194 -6.92 14.33 7.58
CA ARG A 194 -6.01 15.40 7.18
C ARG A 194 -6.53 16.12 5.92
N PRO A 195 -6.07 17.35 5.64
CA PRO A 195 -6.58 18.15 4.53
C PRO A 195 -6.28 17.59 3.13
N SER A 196 -5.27 16.73 2.98
CA SER A 196 -4.83 16.23 1.66
C SER A 196 -5.30 14.81 1.39
N LEU A 197 -6.08 14.63 0.31
CA LEU A 197 -6.46 13.31 -0.20
C LEU A 197 -5.27 12.52 -0.77
N GLU A 198 -4.20 13.19 -1.20
CA GLU A 198 -3.01 12.52 -1.75
C GLU A 198 -2.13 11.88 -0.66
N HIS A 199 -2.25 12.36 0.58
CA HIS A 199 -1.38 12.00 1.70
C HIS A 199 -2.20 11.45 2.87
N LEU A 200 -2.73 10.24 2.67
CA LEU A 200 -3.57 9.55 3.66
C LEU A 200 -2.80 9.03 4.90
N GLY A 201 -1.48 9.23 4.95
CA GLY A 201 -0.62 8.79 6.06
C GLY A 201 0.02 7.42 5.83
N GLY A 202 0.61 6.87 6.90
CA GLY A 202 1.35 5.61 6.85
C GLY A 202 0.46 4.37 6.87
N TRP A 203 0.92 3.31 6.19
CA TRP A 203 0.24 2.02 6.13
C TRP A 203 0.73 1.10 7.24
N SER A 204 -0.14 0.71 8.18
CA SER A 204 0.20 -0.31 9.18
C SER A 204 0.24 -1.70 8.56
N ASN A 205 0.96 -2.67 9.13
CA ASN A 205 0.86 -4.06 8.67
C ASN A 205 -0.59 -4.55 8.76
N THR A 206 -1.12 -5.14 7.69
CA THR A 206 -2.57 -5.48 7.51
C THR A 206 -3.54 -4.31 7.62
N GLY A 207 -3.05 -3.07 7.69
CA GLY A 207 -3.87 -1.88 7.55
C GLY A 207 -4.40 -1.78 6.12
N TYR A 208 -5.65 -1.34 5.97
CA TYR A 208 -6.30 -1.23 4.67
C TYR A 208 -6.92 0.14 4.42
N LEU A 209 -6.98 0.53 3.15
CA LEU A 209 -7.84 1.59 2.65
C LEU A 209 -9.07 0.92 2.04
N GLU A 210 -10.25 1.43 2.36
CA GLU A 210 -11.49 1.02 1.72
C GLU A 210 -12.06 2.17 0.89
N LEU A 211 -12.33 1.89 -0.37
CA LEU A 211 -12.93 2.81 -1.32
C LEU A 211 -14.21 2.19 -1.90
N ARG A 212 -15.33 2.88 -1.81
CA ARG A 212 -16.56 2.53 -2.52
C ARG A 212 -16.69 3.42 -3.75
N MET A 213 -16.71 2.81 -4.92
CA MET A 213 -16.90 3.48 -6.21
C MET A 213 -18.31 3.16 -6.71
N THR A 214 -19.05 4.17 -7.15
CA THR A 214 -20.41 4.03 -7.69
C THR A 214 -20.50 4.72 -9.03
N ARG A 215 -21.17 4.10 -9.98
CA ARG A 215 -21.46 4.73 -11.27
C ARG A 215 -22.60 5.73 -11.11
N ILE A 216 -22.38 6.95 -11.57
CA ILE A 216 -23.39 7.98 -11.71
C ILE A 216 -23.97 7.81 -13.12
N ASP A 217 -25.13 7.17 -13.21
CA ASP A 217 -25.88 7.14 -14.46
C ASP A 217 -26.42 8.55 -14.72
N ARG A 218 -26.29 9.06 -15.95
CA ARG A 218 -26.76 10.40 -16.36
C ARG A 218 -28.30 10.49 -16.43
N GLY A 219 -29.02 9.89 -15.48
CA GLY A 219 -30.48 9.87 -15.39
C GLY A 219 -31.04 10.61 -14.18
N ASP A 220 -30.26 10.86 -13.13
CA ASP A 220 -30.70 11.57 -11.92
C ASP A 220 -29.79 12.77 -11.65
N SER A 221 -29.90 13.80 -12.50
CA SER A 221 -29.38 15.13 -12.20
C SER A 221 -30.55 16.03 -11.79
N THR A 222 -31.07 15.82 -10.59
CA THR A 222 -31.82 16.87 -9.90
C THR A 222 -31.39 16.95 -8.44
N VAL A 223 -31.13 18.18 -8.02
CA VAL A 223 -30.79 18.64 -6.67
C VAL A 223 -29.31 18.52 -6.26
N ILE A 224 -28.44 19.35 -6.86
CA ILE A 224 -27.35 19.97 -6.09
C ILE A 224 -27.95 21.22 -5.46
N ALA A 225 -28.33 21.11 -4.18
CA ALA A 225 -28.64 22.28 -3.37
C ALA A 225 -27.37 23.12 -3.20
N GLN A 226 -27.45 24.37 -3.63
CA GLN A 226 -26.46 25.41 -3.35
C GLN A 226 -26.40 25.62 -1.84
N VAL A 227 -25.21 25.50 -1.25
CA VAL A 227 -24.97 25.96 0.12
C VAL A 227 -24.62 27.45 0.05
N PRO A 228 -25.36 28.36 0.71
CA PRO A 228 -25.00 29.77 0.76
C PRO A 228 -23.77 29.99 1.65
N ALA A 229 -22.88 30.85 1.18
CA ALA A 229 -21.74 31.35 1.95
C ALA A 229 -22.23 32.18 3.14
N VAL A 230 -21.62 31.97 4.32
CA VAL A 230 -21.84 32.77 5.52
C VAL A 230 -20.47 33.10 6.15
N PRO A 231 -20.28 34.32 6.70
CA PRO A 231 -19.05 35.06 6.59
C PRO A 231 -18.08 34.88 7.77
N THR A 232 -16.85 35.31 7.50
CA THR A 232 -15.72 35.56 8.40
C THR A 232 -16.14 36.17 9.74
N LEU A 233 -15.72 35.56 10.85
CA LEU A 233 -15.71 36.22 12.16
C LEU A 233 -14.33 36.05 12.83
N GLU A 234 -13.97 37.11 13.56
CA GLU A 234 -12.64 37.44 14.01
C GLU A 234 -12.04 36.50 15.08
N ARG A 235 -10.71 36.55 15.10
CA ARG A 235 -9.77 35.80 15.93
C ARG A 235 -9.66 36.46 17.32
N CYS A 236 -9.94 35.71 18.38
CA CYS A 236 -9.46 36.04 19.73
C CYS A 236 -8.42 35.01 20.19
N SER A 237 -7.38 35.54 20.83
CA SER A 237 -6.15 34.89 21.25
C SER A 237 -6.33 34.06 22.53
N SER A 238 -5.59 32.95 22.63
CA SER A 238 -4.71 32.66 23.77
C SER A 238 -3.96 31.35 23.54
N LEU A 239 -2.67 31.40 23.90
CA LEU A 239 -1.66 30.37 23.79
C LEU A 239 -1.77 29.40 24.97
N VAL A 240 -1.62 28.10 24.73
CA VAL A 240 -0.81 27.20 25.58
C VAL A 240 -0.17 26.14 24.68
N GLU A 241 1.14 26.10 24.69
CA GLU A 241 2.02 25.24 23.90
C GLU A 241 2.67 24.22 24.85
N MET A 242 2.76 22.94 24.46
CA MET A 242 3.79 21.95 24.85
C MET A 242 3.67 20.67 23.99
N PRO A 243 4.76 19.90 23.79
CA PRO A 243 5.22 19.54 22.45
C PRO A 243 4.78 18.16 21.97
N ALA A 244 4.49 18.07 20.67
CA ALA A 244 4.29 16.82 19.95
C ALA A 244 5.58 16.46 19.19
N THR A 245 6.09 15.25 19.43
CA THR A 245 7.18 14.64 18.66
C THR A 245 6.65 14.22 17.29
N ASN A 246 6.94 15.02 16.27
CA ASN A 246 6.67 14.70 14.87
C ASN A 246 7.99 14.32 14.17
N GLU A 247 8.11 13.04 13.82
CA GLU A 247 9.03 12.55 12.79
C GLU A 247 8.47 12.95 11.42
N GLY A 248 8.97 14.05 10.86
CA GLY A 248 8.73 14.49 9.49
C GLY A 248 10.07 14.56 8.77
N LEU A 249 10.26 13.71 7.76
CA LEU A 249 11.38 13.79 6.82
C LEU A 249 10.98 14.79 5.73
N ASP A 250 11.55 15.98 5.80
CA ASP A 250 11.59 16.96 4.71
C ASP A 250 13.03 16.95 4.15
N GLU A 251 13.16 16.66 2.87
CA GLU A 251 14.46 16.62 2.17
C GLU A 251 14.73 18.03 1.61
N THR A 252 15.72 18.72 2.18
CA THR A 252 16.19 20.03 1.71
C THR A 252 16.94 19.93 0.39
N GLU A 253 16.54 20.78 -0.56
CA GLU A 253 17.27 21.10 -1.79
C GLU A 253 18.59 21.82 -1.44
N ALA A 254 19.70 21.38 -2.04
CA ALA A 254 20.96 22.10 -2.04
C ALA A 254 21.30 22.49 -3.48
N SER A 255 21.35 23.79 -3.73
CA SER A 255 21.84 24.45 -4.93
C SER A 255 23.37 24.55 -4.91
N ASP A 256 24.04 24.09 -5.97
CA ASP A 256 25.47 24.33 -6.20
C ASP A 256 25.71 25.64 -6.98
N PRO A 257 26.78 26.39 -6.68
CA PRO A 257 27.16 27.56 -7.45
C PRO A 257 28.10 27.20 -8.62
N ALA A 258 27.94 27.95 -9.72
CA ALA A 258 28.80 27.92 -10.89
C ALA A 258 30.19 28.49 -10.61
N THR A 259 31.21 27.95 -11.28
CA THR A 259 32.48 28.66 -11.51
C THR A 259 33.01 28.29 -12.89
N GLU A 260 33.21 29.32 -13.72
CA GLU A 260 33.83 29.25 -15.04
C GLU A 260 35.36 29.24 -14.92
N HIS A 261 36.06 28.49 -15.77
CA HIS A 261 37.29 28.93 -16.45
C HIS A 261 37.77 27.93 -17.53
N GLY A 262 37.95 28.44 -18.76
CA GLY A 262 39.16 28.22 -19.59
C GLY A 262 39.28 26.97 -20.48
N SER A 263 39.10 27.17 -21.80
CA SER A 263 39.48 26.32 -22.96
C SER A 263 41.01 26.05 -23.04
N ALA A 264 41.63 25.06 -23.73
CA ALA A 264 41.39 24.18 -24.90
C ALA A 264 42.52 23.08 -24.95
N PRO A 265 42.79 22.34 -26.07
CA PRO A 265 42.04 21.23 -26.70
C PRO A 265 42.86 19.90 -26.94
N GLN A 266 42.18 18.89 -27.52
CA GLN A 266 42.67 17.60 -28.11
C GLN A 266 42.82 16.43 -27.12
N GLN A 267 42.38 15.18 -27.38
CA GLN A 267 42.42 14.40 -28.61
C GLN A 267 41.38 13.25 -28.60
N VAL A 268 40.98 12.84 -29.80
CA VAL A 268 39.89 11.90 -30.15
C VAL A 268 40.15 10.45 -29.68
N SER A 269 39.15 9.82 -29.07
CA SER A 269 38.98 8.37 -29.09
C SER A 269 37.50 7.99 -29.00
N GLN A 270 37.03 7.29 -30.03
CA GLN A 270 35.64 6.88 -30.22
C GLN A 270 35.30 5.72 -29.27
N VAL A 271 34.21 5.87 -28.52
CA VAL A 271 33.55 4.81 -27.74
C VAL A 271 32.13 4.67 -28.30
N PRO A 272 31.57 3.45 -28.44
CA PRO A 272 30.31 3.27 -29.17
C PRO A 272 29.15 3.93 -28.44
N THR A 273 28.39 4.74 -29.17
CA THR A 273 27.17 5.40 -28.71
C THR A 273 26.13 4.35 -28.31
N ARG A 274 25.90 4.22 -27.00
CA ARG A 274 24.74 3.49 -26.46
C ARG A 274 23.49 4.20 -26.96
N ALA A 275 22.69 3.52 -27.77
CA ALA A 275 21.43 4.02 -28.32
C ALA A 275 20.60 4.66 -27.19
N ALA A 276 20.29 5.95 -27.37
CA ALA A 276 19.36 6.67 -26.50
C ALA A 276 18.03 5.93 -26.55
N VAL A 277 17.64 5.33 -25.42
CA VAL A 277 16.31 4.78 -25.23
C VAL A 277 15.36 5.98 -25.30
N ALA A 278 14.66 6.09 -26.43
CA ALA A 278 13.66 7.13 -26.63
C ALA A 278 12.68 7.11 -25.46
N ALA A 279 12.52 8.25 -24.79
CA ALA A 279 11.50 8.43 -23.76
C ALA A 279 10.14 8.07 -24.38
N SER A 280 9.50 7.01 -23.89
CA SER A 280 8.13 6.68 -24.29
C SER A 280 7.23 7.89 -24.01
N PRO A 281 6.32 8.23 -24.93
CA PRO A 281 5.43 9.37 -24.75
C PRO A 281 4.63 9.21 -23.46
N ALA A 282 4.48 10.31 -22.71
CA ALA A 282 3.69 10.34 -21.50
C ALA A 282 2.24 9.86 -21.81
N ILE A 283 1.92 8.65 -21.36
CA ILE A 283 0.60 8.06 -21.55
C ILE A 283 -0.39 8.93 -20.76
N ARG A 284 -1.33 9.59 -21.46
CA ARG A 284 -2.39 10.33 -20.78
C ARG A 284 -3.22 9.33 -19.96
N PRO A 285 -3.47 9.59 -18.66
CA PRO A 285 -4.19 8.65 -17.82
C PRO A 285 -5.61 8.46 -18.35
N ARG A 286 -6.01 7.20 -18.51
CA ARG A 286 -7.38 6.83 -18.84
C ARG A 286 -8.30 7.20 -17.66
N ILE A 287 -9.23 8.12 -17.87
CA ILE A 287 -10.15 8.58 -16.81
C ILE A 287 -11.38 7.67 -16.73
N ALA A 288 -11.68 7.16 -15.54
CA ALA A 288 -12.90 6.40 -15.22
C ALA A 288 -14.14 7.33 -15.19
N ARG A 289 -14.54 7.85 -16.36
CA ARG A 289 -15.67 8.79 -16.48
C ARG A 289 -16.97 8.17 -15.96
N GLY A 290 -17.78 8.98 -15.27
CA GLY A 290 -19.07 8.55 -14.74
C GLY A 290 -19.00 7.78 -13.42
N TRP A 291 -17.82 7.70 -12.77
CA TRP A 291 -17.67 7.14 -11.44
C TRP A 291 -17.47 8.24 -10.40
N SER A 292 -18.07 8.04 -9.22
CA SER A 292 -17.73 8.77 -8.00
C SER A 292 -17.27 7.78 -6.94
N SER A 293 -16.35 8.21 -6.08
CA SER A 293 -15.73 7.37 -5.08
C SER A 293 -15.84 7.98 -3.69
N THR A 294 -16.12 7.14 -2.70
CA THR A 294 -16.16 7.51 -1.28
C THR A 294 -15.15 6.65 -0.53
N ILE A 295 -14.19 7.28 0.15
CA ILE A 295 -13.27 6.59 1.05
C ILE A 295 -14.03 6.28 2.34
N LEU A 296 -14.09 5.01 2.71
CA LEU A 296 -14.82 4.52 3.89
C LEU A 296 -13.91 4.28 5.09
N ALA A 297 -12.66 3.86 4.85
CA ALA A 297 -11.66 3.64 5.90
C ALA A 297 -10.27 4.04 5.40
N ILE A 298 -9.47 4.68 6.24
CA ILE A 298 -8.05 4.99 6.01
C ILE A 298 -7.22 4.25 7.06
N ASN A 299 -6.35 3.34 6.62
CA ASN A 299 -5.52 2.51 7.50
C ASN A 299 -6.35 1.78 8.58
N GLY A 300 -7.49 1.20 8.14
CA GLY A 300 -8.40 0.43 8.99
C GLY A 300 -7.69 -0.72 9.70
N LYS A 301 -7.97 -0.87 11.00
CA LYS A 301 -7.24 -1.77 11.92
C LYS A 301 -8.15 -2.47 12.92
N ASP A 302 -9.46 -2.45 12.69
CA ASP A 302 -10.47 -3.01 13.59
C ASP A 302 -10.19 -4.48 13.95
N HIS A 303 -9.69 -5.25 12.99
CA HIS A 303 -9.30 -6.66 13.15
C HIS A 303 -8.09 -6.89 14.08
N LEU A 304 -7.32 -5.84 14.36
CA LEU A 304 -6.16 -5.92 15.24
C LEU A 304 -6.53 -5.69 16.71
N ARG A 305 -7.78 -5.30 17.02
CA ARG A 305 -8.21 -5.14 18.41
C ARG A 305 -8.01 -6.45 19.20
N GLY A 306 -7.37 -6.32 20.36
CA GLY A 306 -7.10 -7.45 21.24
C GLY A 306 -6.06 -8.45 20.73
N ILE A 307 -5.34 -8.18 19.63
CA ILE A 307 -4.19 -9.00 19.25
C ILE A 307 -3.02 -8.68 20.19
N LYS A 308 -2.44 -9.72 20.78
CA LYS A 308 -1.24 -9.59 21.62
C LYS A 308 -0.14 -10.41 20.98
N ARG A 309 1.06 -9.82 20.90
CA ARG A 309 2.26 -10.57 20.54
C ARG A 309 2.48 -11.67 21.57
N THR A 310 2.77 -12.88 21.09
CA THR A 310 3.20 -13.99 21.93
C THR A 310 4.46 -13.59 22.69
N ARG A 311 4.45 -13.73 24.02
CA ARG A 311 5.59 -13.42 24.89
C ARG A 311 6.71 -14.46 24.67
N GLY A 312 7.97 -14.03 24.80
CA GLY A 312 9.13 -14.93 24.78
C GLY A 312 9.91 -15.01 23.45
N GLY A 313 9.90 -13.95 22.63
CA GLY A 313 10.78 -13.85 21.45
C GLY A 313 10.41 -14.74 20.26
N ILE A 314 9.36 -15.56 20.37
CA ILE A 314 8.96 -16.50 19.30
C ILE A 314 8.54 -15.72 18.04
N GLY A 315 9.36 -15.80 16.99
CA GLY A 315 9.07 -15.28 15.65
C GLY A 315 9.57 -13.85 15.34
N SER A 316 10.48 -13.29 16.15
CA SER A 316 11.12 -11.98 15.94
C SER A 316 12.24 -12.00 14.88
N SER A 317 12.97 -13.12 14.74
CA SER A 317 14.04 -13.33 13.75
C SER A 317 14.36 -14.83 13.59
N ARG A 318 15.14 -15.22 12.56
CA ARG A 318 15.64 -16.61 12.39
C ARG A 318 16.59 -17.04 13.53
N HIS A 319 17.20 -16.09 14.22
CA HIS A 319 18.10 -16.31 15.35
C HIS A 319 17.81 -15.23 16.40
N ASP A 320 16.89 -15.54 17.31
CA ASP A 320 16.64 -14.69 18.47
C ASP A 320 17.41 -15.30 19.65
N ALA A 321 18.47 -14.64 20.09
CA ALA A 321 19.26 -15.09 21.24
C ALA A 321 18.44 -15.15 22.54
N SER A 322 17.28 -14.48 22.59
CA SER A 322 16.33 -14.57 23.70
C SER A 322 15.37 -15.76 23.61
N GLN A 323 15.31 -16.46 22.46
CA GLN A 323 14.50 -17.67 22.33
C GLN A 323 15.13 -18.82 23.11
N SER A 324 14.42 -19.24 24.15
CA SER A 324 14.76 -20.42 24.94
C SER A 324 14.57 -21.69 24.12
N SER A 325 15.55 -22.61 24.18
CA SER A 325 15.46 -23.89 23.45
C SER A 325 14.20 -24.67 23.85
N ILE A 326 13.60 -25.40 22.91
CA ILE A 326 12.38 -26.18 23.15
C ILE A 326 12.54 -27.22 24.29
N LYS A 327 13.78 -27.63 24.59
CA LYS A 327 14.11 -28.52 25.71
C LYS A 327 13.76 -27.93 27.09
N ILE A 328 13.70 -26.61 27.22
CA ILE A 328 13.32 -25.93 28.47
C ILE A 328 11.84 -26.16 28.79
N PHE A 329 10.98 -26.25 27.77
CA PHE A 329 9.55 -26.52 27.95
C PHE A 329 9.26 -27.96 28.37
N PHE A 330 10.14 -28.91 28.04
CA PHE A 330 9.96 -30.33 28.35
C PHE A 330 10.63 -30.79 29.65
N LYS A 331 11.38 -29.93 30.37
CA LYS A 331 11.98 -30.29 31.66
C LYS A 331 10.98 -30.20 32.81
N ARG A 332 10.05 -31.17 32.87
CA ARG A 332 9.33 -31.57 34.10
C ARG A 332 8.59 -32.89 33.90
N CYS A 333 9.33 -33.98 33.72
CA CYS A 333 8.88 -35.25 34.29
C CYS A 333 9.64 -35.42 35.59
N LYS A 334 8.99 -35.08 36.71
CA LYS A 334 9.43 -35.58 38.01
C LYS A 334 9.11 -37.08 37.99
N THR A 335 10.15 -37.90 37.94
CA THR A 335 10.05 -39.31 38.30
C THR A 335 9.55 -39.37 39.75
N VAL A 336 8.36 -39.95 39.93
CA VAL A 336 7.86 -40.42 41.23
C VAL A 336 8.54 -41.74 41.53
#